data_AF-A0AAW3ZHT8-F1
#
_entry.id   AF-A0AAW3ZHT8-F1
#
_cell.length_a   1.000
_cell.length_b   1.000
_cell.length_c   1.000
_cell.angle_alpha   90.00
_cell.angle_beta   90.00
_cell.angle_gamma   90.00
#
_symmetry.space_group_name_H-M   'P 1'
#
loop_
_entity.id
_entity.type
_entity.pdbx_description
1 polymer ?
#
loop_
_entity_poly.entity_id
_entity_poly.type
_entity_poly.pdbx_seq_one_letter_code
_entity_poly.pdbx_strand_id
1 'polypeptide(L)'
;MGRILNLRPITIGLLAGEGIGHGILLLAFWWGGLHYVVMSATIAVELVLVNIASAILWPARGLLKHSKGILIVSVLAAFLLMMTVLTFNAADGEPPLDDSLRPLFDGALFWPLLYLSAHLGVLMVLALRSSDPRLTWVSGALVQGAISFFQLFLMCGVAVFICRPLIDYLRDFDPTIPASPIIGSFAVIFRFAMTLWIVRWPEKDLERIARNPYVD
;
A
#
# COMPACT_ATOMS: atom_id res chain seq x y z
N MET A 1 30.85 -15.88 -14.08
CA MET A 1 29.68 -16.77 -14.16
C MET A 1 28.57 -16.20 -13.29
N GLY A 2 27.54 -15.60 -13.90
CA GLY A 2 26.40 -15.08 -13.16
C GLY A 2 25.53 -16.24 -12.68
N ARG A 3 25.38 -16.42 -11.37
CA ARG A 3 24.32 -17.27 -10.83
C ARG A 3 22.99 -16.66 -11.27
N ILE A 4 22.21 -17.40 -12.06
CA ILE A 4 20.81 -17.06 -12.30
C ILE A 4 20.13 -17.20 -10.94
N LEU A 5 19.79 -16.07 -10.32
CA LEU A 5 19.00 -16.03 -9.10
C LEU A 5 17.65 -16.66 -9.44
N ASN A 6 17.31 -17.78 -8.81
CA ASN A 6 16.04 -18.44 -9.03
C ASN A 6 14.99 -17.67 -8.21
N LEU A 7 14.46 -16.57 -8.74
CA LEU A 7 13.58 -15.63 -8.04
C LEU A 7 12.10 -16.09 -8.00
N ARG A 8 11.72 -17.14 -8.74
CA ARG A 8 10.37 -17.75 -8.69
C ARG A 8 9.79 -18.01 -7.29
N PRO A 9 10.56 -18.54 -6.31
CA PRO A 9 10.08 -18.72 -4.94
C PRO A 9 9.79 -17.39 -4.22
N ILE A 10 10.54 -16.34 -4.55
CA ILE A 10 10.33 -14.98 -4.03
C ILE A 10 9.05 -14.39 -4.61
N THR A 11 8.77 -14.61 -5.90
CA THR A 11 7.53 -14.20 -6.54
C THR A 11 6.30 -14.84 -5.91
N ILE A 12 6.33 -16.16 -5.65
CA ILE A 12 5.23 -16.88 -4.99
C ILE A 12 5.08 -16.42 -3.54
N GLY A 13 6.18 -16.28 -2.81
CA GLY A 13 6.17 -15.79 -1.43
C GLY A 13 5.62 -14.36 -1.32
N LEU A 14 5.96 -13.50 -2.28
CA LEU A 14 5.41 -12.16 -2.40
C LEU A 14 3.90 -12.23 -2.61
N LEU A 15 3.43 -12.97 -3.63
CA LEU A 15 1.99 -13.12 -3.90
C LEU A 15 1.20 -13.68 -2.70
N ALA A 16 1.77 -14.63 -1.96
CA ALA A 16 1.15 -15.15 -0.75
C ALA A 16 1.08 -14.10 0.37
N GLY A 17 2.16 -13.36 0.61
CA GLY A 17 2.20 -12.25 1.57
C GLY A 17 1.23 -11.13 1.22
N GLU A 18 1.14 -10.80 -0.07
CA GLU A 18 0.19 -9.85 -0.61
C GLU A 18 -1.24 -10.35 -0.40
N GLY A 19 -1.55 -11.61 -0.74
CA GLY A 19 -2.87 -12.19 -0.51
C GLY A 19 -3.30 -12.13 0.96
N ILE A 20 -2.39 -12.42 1.90
CA ILE A 20 -2.65 -12.31 3.34
C ILE A 20 -2.91 -10.85 3.74
N GLY A 21 -2.04 -9.92 3.33
CA GLY A 21 -2.19 -8.50 3.66
C GLY A 21 -3.51 -7.92 3.14
N HIS A 22 -3.87 -8.21 1.89
CA HIS A 22 -5.12 -7.77 1.28
C HIS A 22 -6.34 -8.42 1.95
N GLY A 23 -6.25 -9.69 2.34
CA GLY A 23 -7.28 -10.37 3.11
C GLY A 23 -7.53 -9.70 4.47
N ILE A 24 -6.47 -9.33 5.19
CA ILE A 24 -6.55 -8.57 6.44
C ILE A 24 -7.25 -7.22 6.21
N LEU A 25 -6.92 -6.49 5.14
CA LEU A 25 -7.56 -5.22 4.82
C LEU A 25 -9.06 -5.37 4.50
N LEU A 26 -9.45 -6.41 3.74
CA LEU A 26 -10.88 -6.66 3.48
C LEU A 26 -11.64 -6.98 4.76
N LEU A 27 -11.07 -7.82 5.62
CA LEU A 27 -11.67 -8.11 6.93
C LEU A 27 -11.77 -6.84 7.79
N ALA A 28 -10.77 -5.97 7.74
CA ALA A 28 -10.80 -4.69 8.44
C ALA A 28 -11.95 -3.79 7.97
N PHE A 29 -12.25 -3.76 6.68
CA PHE A 29 -13.38 -2.97 6.14
C PHE A 29 -14.74 -3.52 6.56
N TRP A 30 -14.95 -4.82 6.39
CA TRP A 30 -16.27 -5.44 6.57
C TRP A 30 -16.58 -5.83 8.01
N TRP A 31 -15.57 -6.21 8.78
CA TRP A 31 -15.71 -6.63 10.18
C TRP A 31 -15.07 -5.67 11.18
N GLY A 32 -14.00 -5.00 10.78
CA GLY A 32 -13.24 -4.11 11.64
C GLY A 32 -13.73 -2.68 11.72
N GLY A 33 -14.70 -2.30 10.90
CA GLY A 33 -15.18 -0.92 10.80
C GLY A 33 -14.11 0.07 10.33
N LEU A 34 -13.10 -0.40 9.60
CA LEU A 34 -12.02 0.46 9.11
C LEU A 34 -12.55 1.39 8.01
N HIS A 35 -12.25 2.68 8.11
CA HIS A 35 -12.61 3.64 7.08
C HIS A 35 -11.55 3.73 5.98
N TYR A 36 -11.99 4.04 4.75
CA TYR A 36 -11.10 4.17 3.59
C TYR A 36 -9.99 5.22 3.80
N VAL A 37 -10.30 6.32 4.49
CA VAL A 37 -9.31 7.35 4.87
C VAL A 37 -8.21 6.75 5.76
N VAL A 38 -8.60 5.93 6.74
CA VAL A 38 -7.66 5.26 7.66
C VAL A 38 -6.80 4.25 6.91
N MET A 39 -7.37 3.49 5.98
CA MET A 39 -6.62 2.57 5.11
C MET A 39 -5.59 3.33 4.26
N SER A 40 -5.99 4.46 3.67
CA SER A 40 -5.10 5.31 2.88
C SER A 40 -3.95 5.87 3.72
N ALA A 41 -4.24 6.30 4.95
CA ALA A 41 -3.21 6.70 5.91
C ALA A 41 -2.28 5.53 6.28
N THR A 42 -2.83 4.33 6.48
CA THR A 42 -2.06 3.11 6.77
C THR A 42 -1.08 2.79 5.65
N ILE A 43 -1.51 2.91 4.38
CA ILE A 43 -0.66 2.70 3.20
C ILE A 43 0.41 3.78 3.06
N ALA A 44 0.07 5.04 3.36
CA ALA A 44 1.06 6.12 3.41
C ALA A 44 2.14 5.83 4.47
N VAL A 45 1.75 5.36 5.66
CA VAL A 45 2.66 4.95 6.73
C VAL A 45 3.52 3.75 6.31
N GLU A 46 2.93 2.74 5.68
CA GLU A 46 3.67 1.60 5.13
C GLU A 46 4.80 2.04 4.20
N LEU A 47 4.51 2.94 3.26
CA LEU A 47 5.49 3.52 2.32
C LEU A 47 6.69 4.13 3.06
N VAL A 48 6.42 4.86 4.15
CA VAL A 48 7.47 5.45 4.99
C VAL A 48 8.25 4.37 5.74
N LEU A 49 7.58 3.38 6.33
CA LEU A 49 8.21 2.28 7.07
C LEU A 49 9.11 1.42 6.18
N VAL A 50 8.70 1.13 4.94
CA VAL A 50 9.53 0.42 3.95
C VAL A 50 10.81 1.22 3.64
N ASN A 51 10.69 2.55 3.52
CA ASN A 51 11.86 3.41 3.30
C ASN A 51 12.76 3.51 4.54
N ILE A 52 12.20 3.54 5.75
CA ILE A 52 12.97 3.49 7.00
C ILE A 52 13.74 2.16 7.12
N ALA A 53 13.08 1.03 6.88
CA ALA A 53 13.72 -0.28 6.94
C ALA A 53 14.83 -0.46 5.89
N SER A 54 14.80 0.31 4.80
CA SER A 54 15.92 0.37 3.83
C SER A 54 17.22 0.90 4.45
N ALA A 55 17.15 1.71 5.51
CA ALA A 55 18.33 2.18 6.22
C ALA A 55 19.05 1.04 6.98
N ILE A 56 18.28 0.03 7.44
CA ILE A 56 18.80 -1.14 8.15
C ILE A 56 19.46 -2.10 7.17
N LEU A 57 18.83 -2.35 6.02
CA LEU A 57 19.29 -3.34 5.04
C LEU A 57 20.35 -2.80 4.06
N TRP A 58 20.48 -1.48 3.95
CA TRP A 58 21.49 -0.83 3.10
C TRP A 58 22.21 0.32 3.83
N PRO A 59 22.98 0.03 4.89
CA PRO A 59 23.67 1.05 5.68
C PRO A 59 24.75 1.80 4.87
N ALA A 60 25.39 1.13 3.90
CA ALA A 60 26.44 1.69 3.06
C ALA A 60 26.01 2.92 2.23
N ARG A 61 24.71 3.17 2.07
CA ARG A 61 24.18 4.36 1.37
C ARG A 61 24.42 5.66 2.15
N GLY A 62 24.62 5.57 3.46
CA GLY A 62 24.75 6.72 4.34
C GLY A 62 23.41 7.31 4.78
N LEU A 63 23.38 7.78 6.02
CA LEU A 63 22.16 8.21 6.72
C LEU A 63 21.50 9.43 6.05
N LEU A 64 22.30 10.36 5.49
CA LEU A 64 21.81 11.57 4.81
C LEU A 64 21.03 11.25 3.52
N LYS A 65 21.45 10.25 2.75
CA LYS A 65 20.75 9.87 1.52
C LYS A 65 19.42 9.16 1.86
N HIS A 66 19.40 8.37 2.92
CA HIS A 66 18.17 7.75 3.43
C HIS A 66 17.19 8.79 3.95
N SER A 67 17.64 9.76 4.77
CA SER A 67 16.76 10.79 5.31
C SER A 67 16.15 11.67 4.22
N LYS A 68 16.92 12.02 3.17
CA LYS A 68 16.36 12.71 1.99
C LYS A 68 15.29 11.89 1.28
N GLY A 69 15.54 10.59 1.06
CA GLY A 69 14.56 9.69 0.44
C GLY A 69 13.28 9.58 1.26
N ILE A 70 13.41 9.39 2.58
CA ILE A 70 12.28 9.34 3.52
C ILE A 70 11.50 10.65 3.48
N LEU A 71 12.18 11.81 3.51
CA LEU A 71 11.52 13.11 3.45
C LEU A 71 10.70 13.28 2.17
N ILE A 72 11.27 12.96 1.01
CA ILE A 72 10.58 13.03 -0.29
C ILE A 72 9.34 12.13 -0.29
N VAL A 73 9.49 10.89 0.16
CA VAL A 73 8.39 9.92 0.23
C VAL A 73 7.30 10.39 1.21
N SER A 74 7.68 10.90 2.38
CA SER A 74 6.72 11.42 3.37
C SER A 74 5.94 12.62 2.84
N VAL A 75 6.61 13.55 2.15
CA VAL A 75 5.95 14.73 1.54
C VAL A 75 4.98 14.28 0.45
N LEU A 76 5.40 13.36 -0.43
CA LEU A 76 4.55 12.83 -1.49
C LEU A 76 3.34 12.06 -0.93
N ALA A 77 3.56 11.22 0.08
CA ALA A 77 2.51 10.47 0.74
C ALA A 77 1.51 11.40 1.45
N ALA A 78 2.00 12.46 2.13
CA ALA A 78 1.14 13.46 2.75
C ALA A 78 0.31 14.24 1.71
N PHE A 79 0.91 14.63 0.59
CA PHE A 79 0.20 15.27 -0.51
C PHE A 79 -0.91 14.37 -1.08
N LEU A 80 -0.61 13.09 -1.34
CA LEU A 80 -1.58 12.14 -1.84
C LEU A 80 -2.70 11.87 -0.83
N LEU A 81 -2.38 11.74 0.45
CA LEU A 81 -3.37 11.56 1.51
C LEU A 81 -4.29 12.78 1.63
N MET A 82 -3.73 13.99 1.53
CA MET A 82 -4.52 15.23 1.49
C MET A 82 -5.49 15.21 0.29
N MET A 83 -5.03 14.83 -0.90
CA MET A 83 -5.90 14.69 -2.07
C MET A 83 -7.00 13.67 -1.83
N THR A 84 -6.68 12.49 -1.27
CA THR A 84 -7.66 11.47 -0.91
C THR A 84 -8.72 12.02 0.03
N VAL A 85 -8.33 12.72 1.09
CA VAL A 85 -9.26 13.36 2.05
C VAL A 85 -10.12 14.43 1.38
N LEU A 86 -9.56 15.24 0.47
CA LEU A 86 -10.33 16.26 -0.25
C LEU A 86 -11.37 15.62 -1.18
N THR A 87 -10.99 14.60 -1.97
CA THR A 87 -11.95 13.87 -2.82
C THR A 87 -13.00 13.11 -2.00
N PHE A 88 -12.61 12.59 -0.83
CA PHE A 88 -13.53 11.91 0.09
C PHE A 88 -14.62 12.87 0.58
N ASN A 89 -14.23 14.06 1.05
CA ASN A 89 -15.19 15.09 1.50
C ASN A 89 -16.05 15.64 0.34
N ALA A 90 -15.48 15.76 -0.87
CA ALA A 90 -16.22 16.25 -2.04
C ALA A 90 -17.23 15.22 -2.60
N ALA A 91 -17.17 13.96 -2.17
CA ALA A 91 -18.00 12.89 -2.70
C ALA A 91 -19.41 12.80 -2.05
N ASP A 92 -19.76 13.64 -1.06
CA ASP A 92 -21.02 13.69 -0.27
C ASP A 92 -21.58 12.35 0.26
N GLY A 93 -20.87 11.24 0.10
CA GLY A 93 -21.37 9.88 0.37
C GLY A 93 -20.92 9.28 1.71
N GLU A 94 -20.11 10.00 2.47
CA GLU A 94 -19.33 9.50 3.60
C GLU A 94 -19.44 10.40 4.84
N PRO A 95 -19.24 9.86 6.06
CA PRO A 95 -19.31 10.65 7.28
C PRO A 95 -18.13 11.64 7.37
N PRO A 96 -18.28 12.73 8.15
CA PRO A 96 -17.22 13.70 8.38
C PRO A 96 -15.88 13.05 8.75
N LEU A 97 -14.77 13.73 8.46
CA LEU A 97 -13.43 13.23 8.73
C LEU A 97 -13.26 12.78 10.19
N ASP A 98 -13.82 13.53 11.14
CA ASP A 98 -13.74 13.21 12.57
C ASP A 98 -14.39 11.85 12.89
N ASP A 99 -15.56 11.57 12.31
CA ASP A 99 -16.25 10.28 12.47
C ASP A 99 -15.50 9.15 11.76
N SER A 100 -14.84 9.43 10.63
CA SER A 100 -14.00 8.46 9.93
C SER A 100 -12.72 8.09 10.68
N LEU A 101 -12.22 8.98 11.54
CA LEU A 101 -11.03 8.75 12.37
C LEU A 101 -11.36 8.12 13.72
N ARG A 102 -12.58 8.30 14.22
CA ARG A 102 -13.03 7.80 15.52
C ARG A 102 -12.74 6.31 15.77
N PRO A 103 -12.93 5.38 14.80
CA PRO A 103 -12.64 3.96 15.01
C PRO A 103 -11.19 3.67 15.44
N LEU A 104 -10.22 4.50 15.06
CA LEU A 104 -8.83 4.35 15.50
C LEU A 104 -8.68 4.45 17.02
N PHE A 105 -9.49 5.31 17.66
CA PHE A 105 -9.47 5.52 19.10
C PHE A 105 -10.31 4.48 19.86
N ASP A 106 -11.25 3.83 19.17
CA ASP A 106 -12.12 2.78 19.72
C ASP A 106 -11.55 1.37 19.51
N GLY A 107 -10.25 1.24 19.26
CA GLY A 107 -9.54 -0.04 19.18
C GLY A 107 -9.40 -0.63 17.77
N ALA A 108 -9.94 0.02 16.73
CA ALA A 108 -9.75 -0.44 15.34
C ALA A 108 -8.30 -0.28 14.84
N LEU A 109 -7.43 0.38 15.61
CA LEU A 109 -5.98 0.45 15.38
C LEU A 109 -5.33 -0.94 15.25
N PHE A 110 -5.94 -1.97 15.84
CA PHE A 110 -5.51 -3.36 15.66
C PHE A 110 -5.35 -3.75 14.19
N TRP A 111 -6.28 -3.35 13.31
CA TRP A 111 -6.28 -3.77 11.91
C TRP A 111 -5.13 -3.17 11.09
N PRO A 112 -4.90 -1.84 11.11
CA PRO A 112 -3.69 -1.25 10.53
C PRO A 112 -2.41 -1.89 11.05
N LEU A 113 -2.30 -2.10 12.36
CA LEU A 113 -1.09 -2.68 12.95
C LEU A 113 -0.88 -4.13 12.54
N LEU A 114 -1.94 -4.93 12.50
CA LEU A 114 -1.89 -6.31 12.04
C LEU A 114 -1.49 -6.39 10.56
N TYR A 115 -2.08 -5.54 9.72
CA TYR A 115 -1.72 -5.43 8.30
C TYR A 115 -0.25 -5.06 8.13
N LEU A 116 0.20 -3.96 8.75
CA LEU A 116 1.59 -3.48 8.64
C LEU A 116 2.58 -4.53 9.13
N SER A 117 2.29 -5.17 10.27
CA SER A 117 3.17 -6.20 10.85
C SER A 117 3.25 -7.44 9.97
N ALA A 118 2.12 -7.92 9.46
CA ALA A 118 2.08 -9.09 8.59
C ALA A 118 2.80 -8.82 7.26
N HIS A 119 2.50 -7.68 6.63
CA HIS A 119 3.02 -7.37 5.30
C HIS A 119 4.51 -7.02 5.33
N LEU A 120 4.94 -6.08 6.20
CA LEU A 120 6.36 -5.76 6.38
C LEU A 120 7.16 -6.96 6.87
N GLY A 121 6.57 -7.78 7.74
CA GLY A 121 7.16 -9.01 8.24
C GLY A 121 7.46 -10.00 7.10
N VAL A 122 6.50 -10.22 6.20
CA VAL A 122 6.72 -11.09 5.03
C VAL A 122 7.78 -10.51 4.10
N LEU A 123 7.73 -9.22 3.77
CA LEU A 123 8.74 -8.58 2.92
C LEU A 123 10.16 -8.71 3.52
N MET A 124 10.28 -8.51 4.83
CA MET A 124 11.54 -8.65 5.54
C MET A 124 12.04 -10.11 5.52
N VAL A 125 11.17 -11.08 5.80
CA VAL A 125 11.52 -12.50 5.77
C VAL A 125 11.96 -12.93 4.36
N LEU A 126 11.29 -12.47 3.31
CA LEU A 126 11.67 -12.75 1.92
C LEU A 126 13.03 -12.14 1.57
N ALA A 127 13.29 -10.90 1.98
CA ALA A 127 14.57 -10.26 1.78
C ALA A 127 15.70 -11.02 2.51
N LEU A 128 15.52 -11.36 3.79
CA LEU A 128 16.53 -12.04 4.59
C LEU A 128 16.82 -13.48 4.14
N ARG A 129 15.85 -14.16 3.51
CA ARG A 129 16.02 -15.51 2.95
C ARG A 129 16.59 -15.52 1.54
N SER A 130 16.72 -14.36 0.91
CA SER A 130 17.31 -14.23 -0.43
C SER A 130 18.84 -14.25 -0.36
N SER A 131 19.48 -14.71 -1.44
CA SER A 131 20.93 -14.65 -1.58
C SER A 131 21.47 -13.23 -1.80
N ASP A 132 20.62 -12.27 -2.16
CA ASP A 132 20.93 -10.84 -2.15
C ASP A 132 19.81 -10.07 -1.43
N PRO A 133 19.88 -9.96 -0.09
CA PRO A 133 18.85 -9.30 0.70
C PRO A 133 18.65 -7.83 0.33
N ARG A 134 19.73 -7.13 -0.05
CA ARG A 134 19.67 -5.72 -0.45
C ARG A 134 18.89 -5.57 -1.74
N LEU A 135 19.26 -6.31 -2.79
CA LEU A 135 18.60 -6.21 -4.09
C LEU A 135 17.12 -6.62 -3.98
N THR A 136 16.85 -7.66 -3.21
CA THR A 136 15.48 -8.16 -2.98
C THR A 136 14.63 -7.12 -2.27
N TRP A 137 15.16 -6.51 -1.21
CA TRP A 137 14.46 -5.45 -0.48
C TRP A 137 14.22 -4.21 -1.34
N VAL A 138 15.23 -3.72 -2.06
CA VAL A 138 15.09 -2.52 -2.91
C VAL A 138 14.09 -2.77 -4.04
N SER A 139 14.11 -3.96 -4.64
CA SER A 139 13.13 -4.33 -5.67
C SER A 139 11.72 -4.40 -5.08
N GLY A 140 11.54 -5.05 -3.93
CA GLY A 140 10.26 -5.10 -3.24
C GLY A 140 9.76 -3.71 -2.86
N ALA A 141 10.62 -2.87 -2.29
CA ALA A 141 10.30 -1.50 -1.90
C ALA A 141 9.89 -0.62 -3.10
N LEU A 142 10.56 -0.77 -4.24
CA LEU A 142 10.19 -0.08 -5.48
C LEU A 142 8.79 -0.50 -5.95
N VAL A 143 8.51 -1.80 -5.96
CA VAL A 143 7.21 -2.36 -6.33
C VAL A 143 6.12 -1.85 -5.39
N GLN A 144 6.32 -1.94 -4.08
CA GLN A 144 5.37 -1.42 -3.09
C GLN A 144 5.16 0.08 -3.23
N GLY A 145 6.24 0.84 -3.42
CA GLY A 145 6.15 2.28 -3.61
C GLY A 145 5.34 2.66 -4.85
N ALA A 146 5.55 1.96 -5.96
CA ALA A 146 4.77 2.15 -7.18
C ALA A 146 3.29 1.80 -6.97
N ILE A 147 2.99 0.64 -6.37
CA ILE A 147 1.60 0.20 -6.12
C ILE A 147 0.88 1.20 -5.21
N SER A 148 1.49 1.56 -4.09
CA SER A 148 0.90 2.51 -3.13
C SER A 148 0.71 3.90 -3.75
N PHE A 149 1.66 4.37 -4.57
CA PHE A 149 1.50 5.61 -5.32
C PHE A 149 0.32 5.55 -6.28
N PHE A 150 0.27 4.54 -7.15
CA PHE A 150 -0.82 4.39 -8.13
C PHE A 150 -2.16 4.21 -7.43
N GLN A 151 -2.21 3.47 -6.33
CA GLN A 151 -3.42 3.31 -5.54
C GLN A 151 -3.88 4.65 -4.98
N LEU A 152 -3.05 5.38 -4.23
CA LEU A 152 -3.46 6.65 -3.61
C LEU A 152 -3.84 7.69 -4.68
N PHE A 153 -3.14 7.72 -5.81
CA PHE A 153 -3.41 8.64 -6.90
C PHE A 153 -4.70 8.29 -7.67
N LEU A 154 -4.83 7.05 -8.16
CA LEU A 154 -5.94 6.65 -9.03
C LEU A 154 -7.22 6.37 -8.24
N MET A 155 -7.13 5.95 -6.98
CA MET A 155 -8.32 5.71 -6.16
C MET A 155 -9.13 6.98 -5.91
N CYS A 156 -8.50 8.17 -5.94
CA CYS A 156 -9.24 9.43 -5.91
C CYS A 156 -10.25 9.51 -7.07
N GLY A 157 -9.84 9.10 -8.28
CA GLY A 157 -10.72 9.02 -9.45
C GLY A 157 -11.73 7.88 -9.36
N VAL A 158 -11.30 6.68 -8.94
CA VAL A 158 -12.21 5.52 -8.78
C VAL A 158 -13.30 5.81 -7.75
N ALA A 159 -12.96 6.44 -6.62
CA ALA A 159 -13.93 6.80 -5.59
C ALA A 159 -15.03 7.73 -6.13
N VAL A 160 -14.65 8.76 -6.89
CA VAL A 160 -15.60 9.77 -7.40
C VAL A 160 -16.39 9.28 -8.61
N PHE A 161 -15.73 8.65 -9.60
CA PHE A 161 -16.36 8.33 -10.88
C PHE A 161 -16.94 6.91 -10.96
N ILE A 162 -16.55 6.01 -10.07
CA ILE A 162 -17.02 4.61 -10.07
C ILE A 162 -17.78 4.31 -8.78
N CYS A 163 -17.13 4.46 -7.63
CA CYS A 163 -17.73 4.03 -6.36
C CYS A 163 -18.93 4.90 -5.98
N ARG A 164 -18.86 6.23 -6.10
CA ARG A 164 -20.00 7.11 -5.76
C ARG A 164 -21.26 6.79 -6.59
N PRO A 165 -21.23 6.77 -7.93
CA PRO A 165 -22.41 6.37 -8.72
C PRO A 165 -22.94 4.97 -8.37
N LEU A 166 -22.04 4.02 -8.10
CA LEU A 166 -22.42 2.68 -7.69
C LEU A 166 -23.12 2.68 -6.32
N ILE A 167 -22.60 3.42 -5.35
CA ILE A 167 -23.17 3.55 -4.01
C ILE A 167 -24.54 4.24 -4.08
N ASP A 168 -24.67 5.31 -4.86
CA ASP A 168 -25.94 6.01 -5.06
C ASP A 168 -26.99 5.08 -5.65
N TYR A 169 -26.63 4.34 -6.71
CA TYR A 169 -27.51 3.31 -7.30
C TYR A 169 -27.88 2.20 -6.31
N LEU A 170 -26.93 1.73 -5.48
CA LEU A 170 -27.21 0.72 -4.47
C LEU A 170 -28.14 1.24 -3.37
N ARG A 171 -27.99 2.51 -2.98
CA ARG A 171 -28.81 3.17 -1.97
C ARG A 171 -30.25 3.42 -2.41
N ASP A 172 -30.52 3.41 -3.72
CA ASP A 172 -31.90 3.38 -4.24
C ASP A 172 -32.64 2.09 -3.82
N PHE A 173 -31.92 0.99 -3.55
CA PHE A 173 -32.49 -0.28 -3.08
C PHE A 173 -32.43 -0.42 -1.55
N ASP A 174 -31.32 0.00 -0.94
CA ASP A 174 -31.13 -0.02 0.51
C ASP A 174 -30.30 1.20 0.98
N PRO A 175 -30.95 2.21 1.61
CA PRO A 175 -30.28 3.42 2.09
C PRO A 175 -29.21 3.18 3.17
N THR A 176 -29.19 1.99 3.80
CA THR A 176 -28.24 1.67 4.87
C THR A 176 -26.89 1.18 4.36
N ILE A 177 -26.73 1.01 3.04
CA ILE A 177 -25.50 0.52 2.43
C ILE A 177 -24.33 1.47 2.75
N PRO A 178 -23.27 0.97 3.43
CA PRO A 178 -22.14 1.79 3.83
C PRO A 178 -21.19 2.02 2.65
N ALA A 179 -20.80 3.28 2.43
CA ALA A 179 -19.90 3.68 1.34
C ALA A 179 -18.47 3.16 1.56
N SER A 180 -17.94 3.33 2.77
CA SER A 180 -16.54 3.08 3.06
C SER A 180 -16.07 1.63 2.80
N PRO A 181 -16.81 0.58 3.21
CA PRO A 181 -16.43 -0.80 2.88
C PRO A 181 -16.43 -1.09 1.38
N ILE A 182 -17.29 -0.45 0.60
CA ILE A 182 -17.32 -0.58 -0.86
C ILE A 182 -16.08 0.08 -1.47
N ILE A 183 -15.84 1.36 -1.15
CA ILE A 183 -14.66 2.10 -1.64
C ILE A 183 -13.38 1.38 -1.24
N GLY A 184 -13.30 0.95 0.03
CA GLY A 184 -12.21 0.17 0.59
C GLY A 184 -11.98 -1.15 -0.14
N SER A 185 -13.04 -1.89 -0.46
CA SER A 185 -12.94 -3.13 -1.23
C SER A 185 -12.38 -2.89 -2.63
N PHE A 186 -12.85 -1.84 -3.33
CA PHE A 186 -12.27 -1.45 -4.62
C PHE A 186 -10.80 -1.07 -4.50
N ALA A 187 -10.41 -0.36 -3.42
CA ALA A 187 -9.02 -0.02 -3.16
C ALA A 187 -8.15 -1.27 -2.97
N VAL A 188 -8.61 -2.26 -2.20
CA VAL A 188 -7.89 -3.52 -2.00
C VAL A 188 -7.81 -4.31 -3.31
N ILE A 189 -8.91 -4.44 -4.05
CA ILE A 189 -8.92 -5.17 -5.34
C ILE A 189 -7.96 -4.51 -6.33
N PHE A 190 -8.00 -3.19 -6.43
CA PHE A 190 -7.11 -2.43 -7.29
C PHE A 190 -5.65 -2.63 -6.92
N ARG A 191 -5.32 -2.55 -5.62
CA ARG A 191 -3.98 -2.81 -5.10
C ARG A 191 -3.51 -4.23 -5.48
N PHE A 192 -4.36 -5.23 -5.28
CA PHE A 192 -4.04 -6.61 -5.61
C PHE A 192 -3.83 -6.82 -7.12
N ALA A 193 -4.66 -6.18 -7.95
CA ALA A 193 -4.52 -6.22 -9.40
C ALA A 193 -3.20 -5.58 -9.87
N MET A 194 -2.80 -4.45 -9.27
CA MET A 194 -1.51 -3.81 -9.54
C MET A 194 -0.33 -4.69 -9.11
N THR A 195 -0.43 -5.37 -7.96
CA THR A 195 0.55 -6.38 -7.52
C THR A 195 0.68 -7.48 -8.56
N LEU A 196 -0.42 -8.07 -9.02
CA LEU A 196 -0.41 -9.11 -10.05
C LEU A 196 0.20 -8.62 -11.37
N TRP A 197 -0.03 -7.36 -11.72
CA TRP A 197 0.51 -6.76 -12.93
C TRP A 197 2.03 -6.56 -12.84
N ILE A 198 2.54 -5.99 -11.75
CA ILE A 198 3.98 -5.74 -11.56
C ILE A 198 4.74 -7.05 -11.39
N VAL A 199 4.15 -8.07 -10.78
CA VAL A 199 4.75 -9.40 -10.68
C VAL A 199 5.01 -10.02 -12.07
N ARG A 200 4.32 -9.57 -13.12
CA ARG A 200 4.58 -10.00 -14.51
C ARG A 200 5.71 -9.25 -15.20
N TRP A 201 6.27 -8.19 -14.59
CA TRP A 201 7.38 -7.47 -15.18
C TRP A 201 8.64 -8.34 -15.26
N PRO A 202 9.45 -8.19 -16.32
CA PRO A 202 10.69 -8.93 -16.44
C PRO A 202 11.63 -8.63 -15.26
N GLU A 203 12.11 -9.66 -14.58
CA GLU A 203 13.01 -9.55 -13.42
C GLU A 203 14.24 -8.69 -13.74
N LYS A 204 14.76 -8.78 -14.97
CA LYS A 204 15.91 -8.00 -15.43
C LYS A 204 15.67 -6.49 -15.39
N ASP A 205 14.43 -6.05 -15.64
CA ASP A 205 14.09 -4.62 -15.63
C ASP A 205 14.00 -4.11 -14.19
N LEU A 206 13.37 -4.89 -13.31
CA LEU A 206 13.30 -4.58 -11.87
C LEU A 206 14.70 -4.57 -11.25
N GLU A 207 15.55 -5.56 -11.56
CA GLU A 207 16.94 -5.57 -11.10
C GLU A 207 17.74 -4.38 -11.62
N ARG A 208 17.56 -4.00 -12.89
CA ARG A 208 18.25 -2.84 -13.47
C ARG A 208 17.90 -1.56 -12.72
N ILE A 209 16.61 -1.36 -12.43
CA ILE A 209 16.13 -0.18 -11.69
C ILE A 209 16.59 -0.27 -10.23
N ALA A 210 16.50 -1.44 -9.58
CA ALA A 210 16.90 -1.60 -8.19
C ALA A 210 18.41 -1.48 -7.95
N ARG A 211 19.24 -1.75 -8.96
CA ARG A 211 20.70 -1.53 -8.91
C ARG A 211 21.07 -0.05 -9.03
N ASN A 212 20.29 0.74 -9.76
CA ASN A 212 20.42 2.19 -9.88
C ASN A 212 19.07 2.89 -9.57
N PRO A 213 18.60 2.84 -8.31
CA PRO A 213 17.27 3.36 -7.98
C PRO A 213 17.19 4.89 -8.07
N TYR A 214 18.33 5.56 -8.22
CA TYR A 214 18.47 7.00 -8.38
C TYR A 214 19.62 7.21 -9.36
N VAL A 215 19.31 7.51 -10.62
CA VAL A 215 20.30 8.03 -11.58
C VAL A 215 20.69 9.41 -11.06
N ASP A 216 21.98 9.61 -10.80
CA ASP A 216 22.53 10.90 -10.36
C ASP A 216 22.25 12.01 -11.38
#